data_AF-A0A965QHS4-F1
#
_entry.id   AF-A0A965QHS4-F1
#
_cell.length_a   1.000
_cell.length_b   1.000
_cell.length_c   1.000
_cell.angle_alpha   90.00
_cell.angle_beta   90.00
_cell.angle_gamma   90.00
#
_symmetry.space_group_name_H-M   'P 1'
#
loop_
_entity.id
_entity.type
_entity.pdbx_description
1 polymer ?
#
loop_
_entity_poly.entity_id
_entity_poly.type
_entity_poly.pdbx_seq_one_letter_code
_entity_poly.pdbx_strand_id
1 'polypeptide(L)'
;MGFFSFLTQEIAIDLGTANTLIIWNDKVVVDEPSIVAPSGITEVEKRAVRDSAEHAGAKEVYLIHEPMAAAIGIGIDVEEPMGNMIIDIGGGTSEIAVIALGGIVCDKSIRIAGDDFTNDIEEYMRRQHNILVGERTAEQIKIEIGAAVPELENPPEDYAVRGRDLMTGVPKEIMVSYTEIAHALDKSIAKIEEAIMSALEMTPPELSADIFKTGIYLAGGGSMLRGLDKRIGAKTSLPVHIADDPLRAVARGTSIALKNIHKFQFLIR
;
A
#
# COMPACT_ATOMS: atom_id res chain seq x y z
N MET A 1 -5.23 45.49 -1.99
CA MET A 1 -5.48 45.12 -0.58
C MET A 1 -6.59 44.08 -0.61
N GLY A 2 -6.22 42.80 -0.50
CA GLY A 2 -7.14 41.68 -0.70
C GLY A 2 -8.12 41.51 0.46
N PHE A 3 -9.06 40.56 0.32
CA PHE A 3 -9.58 39.70 1.40
C PHE A 3 -10.55 38.68 0.77
N PHE A 4 -10.48 37.42 1.20
CA PHE A 4 -11.22 36.21 0.78
C PHE A 4 -10.61 35.36 -0.35
N SER A 5 -9.52 34.64 -0.02
CA SER A 5 -9.18 33.34 -0.61
C SER A 5 -9.68 32.22 0.33
N PHE A 6 -10.74 31.49 -0.02
CA PHE A 6 -11.25 30.28 0.67
C PHE A 6 -12.39 29.75 -0.24
N LEU A 7 -12.43 28.58 -0.87
CA LEU A 7 -11.73 27.30 -0.75
C LEU A 7 -11.42 26.75 -2.16
N THR A 8 -10.17 26.43 -2.45
CA THR A 8 -9.83 25.42 -3.47
C THR A 8 -9.80 24.08 -2.76
N GLN A 9 -10.80 23.22 -3.02
CA GLN A 9 -10.74 21.82 -2.59
C GLN A 9 -10.00 21.04 -3.66
N GLU A 10 -8.78 20.64 -3.34
CA GLU A 10 -7.89 19.88 -4.21
C GLU A 10 -8.24 18.40 -4.09
N ILE A 11 -8.53 17.74 -5.22
CA ILE A 11 -8.89 16.33 -5.27
C ILE A 11 -7.69 15.53 -5.77
N ALA A 12 -7.25 14.54 -4.98
CA ALA A 12 -6.27 13.54 -5.39
C ALA A 12 -6.93 12.16 -5.32
N ILE A 13 -6.80 11.39 -6.40
CA ILE A 13 -7.48 10.11 -6.58
C ILE A 13 -6.43 9.00 -6.52
N ASP A 14 -6.65 8.06 -5.60
CA ASP A 14 -5.92 6.81 -5.48
C ASP A 14 -6.86 5.69 -5.90
N LEU A 15 -6.48 4.90 -6.91
CA LEU A 15 -7.32 3.83 -7.48
C LEU A 15 -6.94 2.44 -6.94
N GLY A 16 -6.10 2.37 -5.90
CA GLY A 16 -5.53 1.13 -5.38
C GLY A 16 -6.50 0.11 -4.79
N THR A 17 -7.82 0.34 -4.66
CA THR A 17 -8.80 -0.76 -4.42
C THR A 17 -10.32 -0.45 -4.46
N ALA A 18 -10.81 0.79 -4.66
CA ALA A 18 -12.26 0.99 -4.90
C ALA A 18 -12.58 2.33 -5.58
N ASN A 19 -13.55 2.30 -6.50
CA ASN A 19 -14.10 3.41 -7.28
C ASN A 19 -14.34 4.71 -6.48
N THR A 20 -14.07 5.88 -7.08
CA THR A 20 -14.62 7.16 -6.61
C THR A 20 -15.21 7.98 -7.76
N LEU A 21 -16.49 8.34 -7.64
CA LEU A 21 -17.30 9.14 -8.56
C LEU A 21 -17.89 10.30 -7.75
N ILE A 22 -17.58 11.57 -8.09
CA ILE A 22 -18.09 12.73 -7.35
C ILE A 22 -19.36 13.25 -8.05
N ILE A 23 -20.52 13.01 -7.44
CA ILE A 23 -21.85 13.43 -7.90
C ILE A 23 -22.47 14.42 -6.91
N TRP A 24 -23.05 15.52 -7.41
CA TRP A 24 -23.86 16.49 -6.66
C TRP A 24 -25.10 16.85 -7.49
N ASN A 25 -26.30 16.70 -6.90
CA ASN A 25 -27.58 16.88 -7.59
C ASN A 25 -27.71 16.11 -8.92
N ASP A 26 -27.36 14.82 -8.90
CA ASP A 26 -27.39 13.92 -10.08
C ASP A 26 -26.50 14.35 -11.27
N LYS A 27 -25.49 15.19 -11.01
CA LYS A 27 -24.48 15.61 -12.01
C LYS A 27 -23.07 15.35 -11.49
N VAL A 28 -22.17 14.97 -12.40
CA VAL A 28 -20.73 14.91 -12.11
C VAL A 28 -20.20 16.34 -11.97
N VAL A 29 -19.45 16.63 -10.89
CA VAL A 29 -19.22 18.01 -10.39
C VAL A 29 -17.78 18.50 -10.52
N VAL A 30 -16.85 17.69 -11.03
CA VAL A 30 -15.42 18.02 -11.03
C VAL A 30 -14.88 17.98 -12.45
N ASP A 31 -14.22 19.08 -12.84
CA ASP A 31 -13.73 19.40 -14.19
C ASP A 31 -12.30 19.99 -14.08
N GLU A 32 -11.35 19.18 -13.61
CA GLU A 32 -9.97 19.56 -13.28
C GLU A 32 -8.94 18.50 -13.76
N PRO A 33 -7.65 18.85 -13.95
CA PRO A 33 -6.61 17.90 -14.30
C PRO A 33 -6.54 16.78 -13.25
N SER A 34 -6.53 15.53 -13.71
CA SER A 34 -6.58 14.35 -12.87
C SER A 34 -5.27 13.57 -12.99
N ILE A 35 -4.66 13.22 -11.86
CA ILE A 35 -3.55 12.26 -11.84
C ILE A 35 -4.08 10.92 -11.33
N VAL A 36 -3.72 9.85 -12.03
CA VAL A 36 -4.02 8.49 -11.62
C VAL A 36 -2.73 7.74 -11.33
N ALA A 37 -2.68 7.07 -10.18
CA ALA A 37 -1.60 6.19 -9.79
C ALA A 37 -2.03 4.72 -9.95
N PRO A 38 -1.59 3.99 -10.99
CA PRO A 38 -1.91 2.59 -11.11
C PRO A 38 -0.74 1.67 -10.73
N SER A 39 -1.06 0.56 -10.06
CA SER A 39 -0.15 -0.53 -9.70
C SER A 39 -0.10 -1.62 -10.77
N GLY A 40 1.09 -1.93 -11.28
CA GLY A 40 1.35 -3.14 -12.07
C GLY A 40 0.47 -3.37 -13.32
N ILE A 41 -0.08 -2.32 -13.94
CA ILE A 41 -1.06 -2.47 -15.03
C ILE A 41 -0.45 -2.46 -16.45
N THR A 42 -1.12 -3.16 -17.36
CA THR A 42 -0.81 -3.24 -18.79
C THR A 42 -1.15 -1.93 -19.53
N GLU A 43 -0.60 -1.73 -20.73
CA GLU A 43 -0.96 -0.58 -21.59
C GLU A 43 -2.45 -0.50 -21.92
N VAL A 44 -3.13 -1.66 -22.01
CA VAL A 44 -4.58 -1.73 -22.24
C VAL A 44 -5.34 -1.20 -21.02
N GLU A 45 -4.93 -1.60 -19.82
CA GLU A 45 -5.51 -1.12 -18.57
C GLU A 45 -5.21 0.37 -18.34
N LYS A 46 -3.99 0.86 -18.67
CA LYS A 46 -3.66 2.30 -18.59
C LYS A 46 -4.61 3.13 -19.44
N ARG A 47 -4.89 2.65 -20.65
CA ARG A 47 -5.86 3.28 -21.54
C ARG A 47 -7.27 3.24 -20.96
N ALA A 48 -7.72 2.10 -20.43
CA ALA A 48 -9.05 1.99 -19.83
C ALA A 48 -9.23 2.94 -18.63
N VAL A 49 -8.20 3.08 -17.81
CA VAL A 49 -8.17 4.00 -16.67
C VAL A 49 -8.22 5.46 -17.14
N ARG A 50 -7.45 5.81 -18.17
CA ARG A 50 -7.48 7.14 -18.78
C ARG A 50 -8.84 7.46 -19.39
N ASP A 51 -9.37 6.55 -20.21
CA ASP A 51 -10.68 6.68 -20.83
C ASP A 51 -11.75 6.88 -19.74
N SER A 52 -11.68 6.13 -18.63
CA SER A 52 -12.62 6.29 -17.50
C SER A 52 -12.54 7.67 -16.85
N ALA A 53 -11.32 8.20 -16.66
CA ALA A 53 -11.13 9.55 -16.11
C ALA A 53 -11.66 10.64 -17.07
N GLU A 54 -11.41 10.51 -18.38
CA GLU A 54 -11.95 11.43 -19.39
C GLU A 54 -13.48 11.37 -19.47
N HIS A 55 -14.07 10.17 -19.43
CA HIS A 55 -15.53 10.00 -19.37
C HIS A 55 -16.14 10.58 -18.09
N ALA A 56 -15.39 10.59 -16.98
CA ALA A 56 -15.78 11.24 -15.74
C ALA A 56 -15.61 12.78 -15.77
N GLY A 57 -15.16 13.36 -16.89
CA GLY A 57 -15.07 14.81 -17.08
C GLY A 57 -13.67 15.40 -16.89
N ALA A 58 -12.63 14.59 -16.74
CA ALA A 58 -11.26 15.10 -16.66
C ALA A 58 -10.82 15.70 -18.01
N LYS A 59 -10.38 16.97 -18.01
CA LYS A 59 -9.85 17.64 -19.21
C LYS A 59 -8.45 17.19 -19.60
N GLU A 60 -7.60 16.96 -18.60
CA GLU A 60 -6.25 16.47 -18.77
C GLU A 60 -6.01 15.36 -17.76
N VAL A 61 -5.57 14.20 -18.26
CA VAL A 61 -5.28 13.04 -17.44
C VAL A 61 -3.79 12.76 -17.51
N TYR A 62 -3.15 12.67 -16.35
CA TYR A 62 -1.78 12.23 -16.20
C TYR A 62 -1.75 10.91 -15.44
N LEU A 63 -0.80 10.05 -15.78
CA LEU A 63 -0.51 8.84 -15.04
C LEU A 63 0.82 9.01 -14.32
N ILE A 64 0.87 8.53 -13.09
CA ILE A 64 2.09 8.41 -12.29
C ILE A 64 2.21 6.96 -11.83
N HIS A 65 3.41 6.40 -11.78
CA HIS A 65 3.56 5.07 -11.18
C HIS A 65 3.24 5.14 -9.68
N GLU A 66 2.48 4.17 -9.17
CA GLU A 66 2.12 4.10 -7.74
C GLU A 66 3.30 4.20 -6.78
N PRO A 67 4.41 3.44 -6.93
CA PRO A 67 5.57 3.60 -6.05
C PRO A 67 6.22 5.00 -6.14
N MET A 68 6.14 5.66 -7.30
CA MET A 68 6.61 7.04 -7.45
C MET A 68 5.71 8.02 -6.69
N ALA A 69 4.38 7.85 -6.77
CA ALA A 69 3.44 8.63 -5.98
C ALA A 69 3.64 8.40 -4.49
N ALA A 70 3.76 7.14 -4.04
CA ALA A 70 4.05 6.81 -2.66
C ALA A 70 5.33 7.52 -2.16
N ALA A 71 6.42 7.48 -2.94
CA ALA A 71 7.69 8.10 -2.56
C ALA A 71 7.58 9.61 -2.37
N ILE A 72 6.95 10.31 -3.33
CA ILE A 72 6.67 11.74 -3.21
C ILE A 72 5.79 12.02 -1.98
N GLY A 73 4.78 11.18 -1.75
CA GLY A 73 3.82 11.33 -0.67
C GLY A 73 4.38 11.14 0.73
N ILE A 74 5.50 10.43 0.87
CA ILE A 74 6.22 10.27 2.13
C ILE A 74 7.41 11.23 2.26
N GLY A 75 7.62 12.09 1.26
CA GLY A 75 8.62 13.17 1.29
C GLY A 75 10.00 12.80 0.75
N ILE A 76 10.14 11.70 0.01
CA ILE A 76 11.38 11.38 -0.71
C ILE A 76 11.53 12.34 -1.89
N ASP A 77 12.71 12.96 -2.03
CA ASP A 77 13.06 13.69 -3.24
C ASP A 77 13.46 12.71 -4.34
N VAL A 78 12.46 12.35 -5.15
CA VAL A 78 12.61 11.36 -6.23
C VAL A 78 13.52 11.82 -7.36
N GLU A 79 13.85 13.11 -7.46
CA GLU A 79 14.71 13.66 -8.52
C GLU A 79 16.21 13.64 -8.16
N GLU A 80 16.55 13.34 -6.90
CA GLU A 80 17.95 13.25 -6.48
C GLU A 80 18.67 12.06 -7.14
N PRO A 81 20.00 12.16 -7.37
CA PRO A 81 20.82 11.08 -7.92
C PRO A 81 21.17 10.03 -6.85
N MET A 82 20.23 9.70 -5.97
CA MET A 82 20.40 8.75 -4.87
C MET A 82 19.35 7.65 -4.95
N GLY A 83 19.78 6.40 -4.78
CA GLY A 83 18.87 5.25 -4.76
C GLY A 83 17.98 5.24 -3.52
N ASN A 84 16.67 5.29 -3.73
CA ASN A 84 15.66 5.18 -2.68
C ASN A 84 14.77 3.97 -2.92
N MET A 85 14.78 3.01 -2.00
CA MET A 85 13.90 1.84 -2.07
C MET A 85 12.60 2.11 -1.34
N ILE A 86 11.48 2.02 -2.05
CA ILE A 86 10.13 2.11 -1.48
C ILE A 86 9.37 0.81 -1.72
N ILE A 87 8.59 0.42 -0.71
CA ILE A 87 7.70 -0.72 -0.75
C ILE A 87 6.32 -0.24 -0.34
N ASP A 88 5.37 -0.27 -1.27
CA ASP A 88 3.97 0.04 -1.02
C ASP A 88 3.16 -1.26 -0.94
N ILE A 89 2.54 -1.51 0.22
CA ILE A 89 1.73 -2.71 0.45
C ILE A 89 0.27 -2.28 0.55
N GLY A 90 -0.45 -2.45 -0.55
CA GLY A 90 -1.88 -2.13 -0.68
C GLY A 90 -2.79 -3.25 -0.21
N GLY A 91 -4.02 -3.26 -0.74
CA GLY A 91 -4.99 -4.34 -0.54
C GLY A 91 -4.64 -5.57 -1.38
N GLY A 92 -4.48 -5.41 -2.70
CA GLY A 92 -4.28 -6.53 -3.63
C GLY A 92 -2.84 -6.75 -4.11
N THR A 93 -1.97 -5.76 -3.98
CA THR A 93 -0.58 -5.80 -4.50
C THR A 93 0.42 -5.22 -3.53
N SER A 94 1.65 -5.74 -3.61
CA SER A 94 2.83 -5.13 -3.02
C SER A 94 3.74 -4.66 -4.16
N GLU A 95 3.98 -3.35 -4.22
CA GLU A 95 4.84 -2.69 -5.20
C GLU A 95 6.19 -2.38 -4.55
N ILE A 96 7.27 -2.92 -5.11
CA ILE A 96 8.63 -2.68 -4.64
C ILE A 96 9.36 -1.92 -5.74
N ALA A 97 9.95 -0.77 -5.43
CA ALA A 97 10.67 0.01 -6.42
C ALA A 97 11.93 0.66 -5.85
N VAL A 98 12.94 0.79 -6.70
CA VAL A 98 14.11 1.64 -6.47
C VAL A 98 14.01 2.85 -7.38
N ILE A 99 13.99 4.03 -6.80
CA ILE A 99 13.79 5.31 -7.49
C ILE A 99 15.08 6.13 -7.41
N ALA A 100 15.46 6.74 -8.52
CA ALA A 100 16.53 7.73 -8.63
C ALA A 100 16.31 8.61 -9.87
N LEU A 101 16.73 9.88 -9.84
CA LEU A 101 16.69 10.80 -10.99
C LEU A 101 15.30 10.92 -11.66
N GLY A 102 14.23 10.84 -10.87
CA GLY A 102 12.84 10.90 -11.34
C GLY A 102 12.38 9.64 -12.09
N GLY A 103 13.20 8.58 -12.10
CA GLY A 103 12.92 7.32 -12.77
C GLY A 103 12.85 6.14 -11.79
N ILE A 104 12.09 5.13 -12.18
CA ILE A 104 12.12 3.80 -11.55
C ILE A 104 13.24 3.01 -12.20
N VAL A 105 14.25 2.62 -11.42
CA VAL A 105 15.43 1.89 -11.90
C VAL A 105 15.20 0.38 -11.84
N CYS A 106 14.53 -0.07 -10.78
CA CYS A 106 14.12 -1.45 -10.59
C CYS A 106 12.72 -1.44 -9.98
N ASP A 107 11.83 -2.29 -10.47
CA ASP A 107 10.52 -2.53 -9.87
C ASP A 107 10.18 -4.01 -9.81
N LYS A 108 9.30 -4.34 -8.86
CA LYS A 108 8.68 -5.64 -8.73
C LYS A 108 7.30 -5.49 -8.13
N SER A 109 6.30 -5.94 -8.87
CA SER A 109 4.91 -6.04 -8.39
C SER A 109 4.57 -7.50 -8.11
N ILE A 110 4.03 -7.79 -6.93
CA ILE A 110 3.47 -9.10 -6.61
C ILE A 110 2.02 -8.99 -6.14
N ARG A 111 1.18 -9.94 -6.54
CA ARG A 111 -0.20 -10.07 -6.10
C ARG A 111 -0.29 -10.81 -4.76
N ILE A 112 0.40 -10.26 -3.77
CA ILE A 112 0.37 -10.69 -2.36
C ILE A 112 0.37 -9.42 -1.52
N ALA A 113 -0.71 -9.16 -0.78
CA ALA A 113 -0.83 -7.96 0.05
C ALA A 113 -1.88 -8.11 1.16
N GLY A 114 -2.57 -7.01 1.51
CA GLY A 114 -3.53 -6.96 2.61
C GLY A 114 -4.68 -7.97 2.53
N ASP A 115 -5.19 -8.26 1.34
CA ASP A 115 -6.30 -9.19 1.11
C ASP A 115 -5.85 -10.64 1.35
N ASP A 116 -4.62 -10.98 0.93
CA ASP A 116 -4.02 -12.29 1.23
C ASP A 116 -3.83 -12.50 2.73
N PHE A 117 -3.44 -11.45 3.46
CA PHE A 117 -3.33 -11.53 4.92
C PHE A 117 -4.70 -11.82 5.57
N THR A 118 -5.75 -11.17 5.07
CA THR A 118 -7.13 -11.41 5.53
C THR A 118 -7.57 -12.84 5.23
N ASN A 119 -7.29 -13.33 4.02
CA ASN A 119 -7.58 -14.71 3.62
C ASN A 119 -6.81 -15.75 4.46
N ASP A 120 -5.54 -15.49 4.78
CA ASP A 120 -4.73 -16.35 5.64
C ASP A 120 -5.33 -16.46 7.06
N ILE A 121 -5.85 -15.35 7.59
CA ILE A 121 -6.54 -15.31 8.89
C ILE A 121 -7.86 -16.08 8.83
N GLU A 122 -8.68 -15.91 7.79
CA GLU A 122 -9.92 -16.67 7.60
C GLU A 122 -9.66 -18.19 7.61
N GLU A 123 -8.67 -18.63 6.83
CA GLU A 123 -8.34 -20.05 6.72
C GLU A 123 -7.72 -20.58 8.01
N TYR A 124 -6.94 -19.77 8.73
CA TYR A 124 -6.42 -20.13 10.05
C TYR A 124 -7.55 -20.38 11.05
N MET A 125 -8.52 -19.47 11.15
CA MET A 125 -9.71 -19.60 12.01
C MET A 125 -10.50 -20.86 11.69
N ARG A 126 -10.69 -21.12 10.39
CA ARG A 126 -11.41 -22.31 9.92
C ARG A 126 -10.68 -23.61 10.29
N ARG A 127 -9.35 -23.67 10.12
CA ARG A 127 -8.57 -24.91 10.30
C ARG A 127 -8.19 -25.19 11.75
N GLN A 128 -7.73 -24.17 12.47
CA GLN A 128 -7.20 -24.35 13.84
C GLN A 128 -8.30 -24.27 14.88
N HIS A 129 -9.26 -23.37 14.69
CA HIS A 129 -10.32 -23.11 15.68
C HIS A 129 -11.68 -23.71 15.33
N ASN A 130 -11.82 -24.31 14.14
CA ASN A 130 -13.09 -24.80 13.60
C ASN A 130 -14.20 -23.73 13.65
N ILE A 131 -13.83 -22.46 13.45
CA ILE A 131 -14.77 -21.35 13.43
C ILE A 131 -14.80 -20.72 12.04
N LEU A 132 -15.99 -20.54 11.49
CA LEU A 132 -16.18 -19.80 10.26
C LEU A 132 -16.40 -18.32 10.58
N VAL A 133 -15.48 -17.50 10.09
CA VAL A 133 -15.58 -16.04 10.06
C VAL A 133 -15.70 -15.58 8.62
N GLY A 134 -16.20 -14.36 8.39
CA GLY A 134 -16.14 -13.73 7.07
C GLY A 134 -15.04 -12.68 7.01
N GLU A 135 -14.75 -12.21 5.80
CA GLU A 135 -13.73 -11.21 5.45
C GLU A 135 -13.68 -10.02 6.39
N ARG A 136 -14.81 -9.35 6.64
CA ARG A 136 -14.86 -8.21 7.55
C ARG A 136 -14.36 -8.56 8.96
N THR A 137 -14.66 -9.75 9.47
CA THR A 137 -14.20 -10.19 10.79
C THR A 137 -12.71 -10.51 10.76
N ALA A 138 -12.21 -11.15 9.70
CA ALA A 138 -10.79 -11.42 9.54
C ALA A 138 -9.96 -10.14 9.38
N GLU A 139 -10.48 -9.13 8.66
CA GLU A 139 -9.88 -7.81 8.56
C GLU A 139 -9.78 -7.13 9.93
N GLN A 140 -10.84 -7.22 10.75
CA GLN A 140 -10.81 -6.69 12.11
C GLN A 140 -9.78 -7.41 12.98
N ILE A 141 -9.67 -8.74 12.87
CA ILE A 141 -8.61 -9.49 13.56
C ILE A 141 -7.22 -8.98 13.13
N LYS A 142 -7.00 -8.77 11.83
CA LYS A 142 -5.76 -8.24 11.28
C LYS A 142 -5.41 -6.87 11.86
N ILE A 143 -6.38 -5.96 11.92
CA ILE A 143 -6.17 -4.60 12.44
C ILE A 143 -5.89 -4.64 13.96
N GLU A 144 -6.71 -5.37 14.72
CA GLU A 144 -6.65 -5.38 16.19
C GLU A 144 -5.41 -6.11 16.71
N ILE A 145 -5.12 -7.30 16.17
CA ILE A 145 -4.06 -8.17 16.69
C ILE A 145 -3.10 -8.74 15.64
N GLY A 146 -3.15 -8.26 14.40
CA GLY A 146 -2.20 -8.68 13.37
C GLY A 146 -0.76 -8.29 13.72
N ALA A 147 0.15 -9.24 13.50
CA ALA A 147 1.58 -9.09 13.72
C ALA A 147 2.38 -9.88 12.68
N ALA A 148 3.57 -9.41 12.35
CA ALA A 148 4.49 -10.05 11.43
C ALA A 148 5.55 -10.92 12.14
N VAL A 149 5.71 -10.74 13.45
CA VAL A 149 6.72 -11.39 14.28
C VAL A 149 6.09 -12.03 15.53
N PRO A 150 6.68 -13.12 16.07
CA PRO A 150 6.14 -13.80 17.24
C PRO A 150 6.41 -13.05 18.55
N GLU A 151 7.38 -12.14 18.57
CA GLU A 151 7.76 -11.36 19.75
C GLU A 151 7.59 -9.86 19.47
N LEU A 152 6.65 -9.24 20.17
CA LEU A 152 6.42 -7.80 20.15
C LEU A 152 6.84 -7.17 21.47
N GLU A 153 7.39 -5.96 21.38
CA GLU A 153 7.73 -5.17 22.57
C GLU A 153 6.49 -4.73 23.34
N ASN A 154 5.44 -4.33 22.61
CA ASN A 154 4.13 -3.99 23.14
C ASN A 154 3.08 -4.88 22.46
N PRO A 155 2.90 -6.13 22.94
CA PRO A 155 1.93 -7.04 22.36
C PRO A 155 0.50 -6.54 22.65
N PRO A 156 -0.44 -6.68 21.69
CA PRO A 156 -1.85 -6.42 21.96
C PRO A 156 -2.43 -7.53 22.86
N GLU A 157 -3.54 -7.23 23.55
CA GLU A 157 -4.30 -8.24 24.29
C GLU A 157 -4.95 -9.26 23.34
N ASP A 158 -5.28 -10.44 23.88
CA ASP A 158 -6.04 -11.45 23.13
C ASP A 158 -7.38 -10.87 22.68
N TYR A 159 -7.78 -11.19 21.45
CA TYR A 159 -8.97 -10.63 20.82
C TYR A 159 -10.12 -11.64 20.80
N ALA A 160 -11.31 -11.19 21.19
CA ALA A 160 -12.53 -12.00 21.17
C ALA A 160 -13.10 -12.08 19.76
N VAL A 161 -13.03 -13.26 19.15
CA VAL A 161 -13.52 -13.53 17.79
C VAL A 161 -14.86 -14.26 17.85
N ARG A 162 -15.86 -13.70 17.16
CA ARG A 162 -17.18 -14.30 17.00
C ARG A 162 -17.37 -14.84 15.60
N GLY A 163 -17.85 -16.07 15.52
CA GLY A 163 -18.14 -16.74 14.26
C GLY A 163 -19.06 -17.93 14.44
N ARG A 164 -19.26 -18.70 13.38
CA ARG A 164 -20.08 -19.91 13.40
C ARG A 164 -19.19 -21.12 13.64
N ASP A 165 -19.42 -21.86 14.73
CA ASP A 165 -18.72 -23.12 14.97
C ASP A 165 -19.07 -24.14 13.86
N LEU A 166 -18.05 -24.69 13.20
CA LEU A 166 -18.21 -25.57 12.05
C LEU A 166 -18.69 -26.97 12.42
N MET A 167 -18.51 -27.39 13.67
CA MET A 167 -18.93 -28.70 14.16
C MET A 167 -20.41 -28.69 14.54
N THR A 168 -20.86 -27.61 15.19
CA THR A 168 -22.22 -27.51 15.75
C THR A 168 -23.15 -26.63 14.92
N GLY A 169 -22.63 -25.74 14.08
CA GLY A 169 -23.40 -24.77 13.30
C GLY A 169 -23.90 -23.55 14.10
N VAL A 170 -23.59 -23.46 15.40
CA VAL A 170 -24.08 -22.42 16.31
C VAL A 170 -23.04 -21.29 16.45
N PRO A 171 -23.46 -20.03 16.69
CA PRO A 171 -22.53 -18.95 17.02
C PRO A 171 -21.67 -19.28 18.25
N LYS A 172 -20.38 -18.96 18.17
CA LYS A 172 -19.37 -19.20 19.21
C LYS A 172 -18.42 -18.01 19.30
N GLU A 173 -17.89 -17.79 20.49
CA GLU A 173 -16.82 -16.83 20.76
C GLU A 173 -15.56 -17.59 21.21
N ILE A 174 -14.40 -17.17 20.72
CA ILE A 174 -13.09 -17.69 21.10
C ILE A 174 -12.13 -16.51 21.35
N MET A 175 -11.12 -16.72 22.19
CA MET A 175 -10.01 -15.79 22.34
C MET A 175 -8.88 -16.20 21.40
N VAL A 176 -8.31 -15.25 20.68
CA VAL A 176 -7.21 -15.47 19.75
C VAL A 176 -6.08 -14.51 20.07
N SER A 177 -4.85 -15.03 20.12
CA SER A 177 -3.65 -14.26 20.40
C SER A 177 -2.99 -13.74 19.12
N TYR A 178 -2.22 -12.65 19.22
CA TYR A 178 -1.45 -12.12 18.09
C TYR A 178 -0.41 -13.11 17.55
N THR A 179 0.10 -14.01 18.40
CA THR A 179 1.12 -15.00 18.00
C THR A 179 0.56 -16.02 17.02
N GLU A 180 -0.71 -16.40 17.17
CA GLU A 180 -1.43 -17.26 16.22
C GLU A 180 -1.58 -16.56 14.88
N ILE A 181 -1.90 -15.27 14.89
CA ILE A 181 -2.03 -14.47 13.66
C ILE A 181 -0.66 -14.29 13.00
N ALA A 182 0.40 -14.05 13.75
CA ALA A 182 1.75 -14.00 13.21
C ALA A 182 2.14 -15.32 12.51
N HIS A 183 1.73 -16.46 13.07
CA HIS A 183 1.92 -17.76 12.42
C HIS A 183 1.06 -17.92 11.16
N ALA A 184 -0.20 -17.47 11.19
CA ALA A 184 -1.10 -17.51 10.03
C ALA A 184 -0.54 -16.74 8.83
N LEU A 185 0.03 -15.56 9.08
CA LEU A 185 0.53 -14.64 8.04
C LEU A 185 1.92 -14.99 7.49
N ASP A 186 2.63 -15.93 8.13
CA ASP A 186 4.05 -16.21 7.86
C ASP A 186 4.35 -16.47 6.39
N LYS A 187 3.50 -17.28 5.75
CA LYS A 187 3.65 -17.67 4.34
C LYS A 187 3.54 -16.48 3.39
N SER A 188 2.59 -15.58 3.61
CA SER A 188 2.37 -14.43 2.71
C SER A 188 3.45 -13.38 2.90
N ILE A 189 3.86 -13.12 4.15
CA ILE A 189 4.97 -12.20 4.43
C ILE A 189 6.30 -12.74 3.86
N ALA A 190 6.54 -14.04 3.94
CA ALA A 190 7.74 -14.65 3.35
C ALA A 190 7.84 -14.43 1.83
N LYS A 191 6.72 -14.42 1.10
CA LYS A 191 6.71 -14.09 -0.34
C LYS A 191 7.06 -12.63 -0.60
N ILE A 192 6.61 -11.72 0.26
CA ILE A 192 6.99 -10.30 0.18
C ILE A 192 8.50 -10.15 0.44
N GLU A 193 9.04 -10.81 1.46
CA GLU A 193 10.48 -10.86 1.73
C GLU A 193 11.29 -11.35 0.52
N GLU A 194 10.86 -12.45 -0.11
CA GLU A 194 11.51 -12.99 -1.31
C GLU A 194 11.48 -12.00 -2.49
N ALA A 195 10.38 -11.27 -2.65
CA ALA A 195 10.28 -10.23 -3.67
C ALA A 195 11.22 -9.05 -3.39
N ILE A 196 11.34 -8.63 -2.13
CA ILE A 196 12.26 -7.56 -1.69
C ILE A 196 13.71 -7.98 -1.98
N MET A 197 14.11 -9.19 -1.57
CA MET A 197 15.46 -9.70 -1.82
C MET A 197 15.77 -9.74 -3.31
N SER A 198 14.82 -10.21 -4.13
CA SER A 198 14.99 -10.24 -5.57
C SER A 198 15.08 -8.84 -6.20
N ALA A 199 14.38 -7.83 -5.67
CA ALA A 199 14.52 -6.45 -6.14
C ALA A 199 15.91 -5.88 -5.78
N LEU A 200 16.41 -6.15 -4.57
CA LEU A 200 17.77 -5.78 -4.17
C LEU A 200 18.84 -6.45 -5.06
N GLU A 201 18.65 -7.71 -5.45
CA GLU A 201 19.55 -8.44 -6.36
C GLU A 201 19.59 -7.85 -7.77
N MET A 202 18.47 -7.31 -8.27
CA MET A 202 18.38 -6.66 -9.58
C MET A 202 18.88 -5.21 -9.56
N THR A 203 19.05 -4.62 -8.38
CA THR A 203 19.44 -3.22 -8.23
C THR A 203 20.93 -3.03 -8.55
N PRO A 204 21.30 -2.04 -9.40
CA PRO A 204 22.69 -1.72 -9.69
C PRO A 204 23.52 -1.49 -8.41
N PRO A 205 24.79 -1.95 -8.36
CA PRO A 205 25.61 -1.86 -7.15
C PRO A 205 25.73 -0.46 -6.55
N GLU A 206 25.76 0.57 -7.40
CA GLU A 206 25.84 1.97 -6.99
C GLU A 206 24.61 2.39 -6.17
N LEU A 207 23.40 2.00 -6.60
CA LEU A 207 22.16 2.32 -5.90
C LEU A 207 21.95 1.42 -4.68
N SER A 208 22.41 0.17 -4.73
CA SER A 208 22.42 -0.72 -3.57
C SER A 208 23.28 -0.15 -2.43
N ALA A 209 24.38 0.53 -2.75
CA ALA A 209 25.20 1.23 -1.77
C ALA A 209 24.52 2.47 -1.16
N ASP A 210 23.63 3.12 -1.91
CA ASP A 210 22.80 4.22 -1.40
C ASP A 210 21.70 3.69 -0.47
N ILE A 211 20.98 2.63 -0.89
CA ILE A 211 19.95 1.95 -0.09
C ILE A 211 20.53 1.41 1.22
N PHE A 212 21.80 0.97 1.24
CA PHE A 212 22.47 0.58 2.47
C PHE A 212 22.52 1.72 3.52
N LYS A 213 22.59 2.97 3.06
CA LYS A 213 22.62 4.16 3.93
C LYS A 213 21.24 4.68 4.25
N THR A 214 20.34 4.73 3.26
CA THR A 214 19.00 5.32 3.38
C THR A 214 17.96 4.35 3.93
N GLY A 215 18.20 3.05 3.79
CA GLY A 215 17.27 2.00 4.19
C GLY A 215 16.13 1.79 3.20
N ILE A 216 15.09 1.12 3.69
CA ILE A 216 13.87 0.79 2.97
C ILE A 216 12.73 1.62 3.56
N TYR A 217 11.91 2.23 2.71
CA TYR A 217 10.71 2.94 3.13
C TYR A 217 9.47 2.10 2.86
N LEU A 218 8.61 1.92 3.88
CA LEU A 218 7.33 1.23 3.76
C LEU A 218 6.17 2.23 3.70
N ALA A 219 5.28 2.02 2.75
CA ALA A 219 4.02 2.73 2.56
C ALA A 219 2.85 1.75 2.36
N GLY A 220 1.63 2.28 2.26
CA GLY A 220 0.42 1.50 2.07
C GLY A 220 -0.14 0.91 3.37
N GLY A 221 -1.42 0.56 3.38
CA GLY A 221 -2.11 0.08 4.58
C GLY A 221 -1.52 -1.22 5.16
N GLY A 222 -1.04 -2.11 4.30
CA GLY A 222 -0.42 -3.37 4.73
C GLY A 222 0.91 -3.19 5.45
N SER A 223 1.58 -2.04 5.29
CA SER A 223 2.83 -1.72 6.02
C SER A 223 2.63 -1.55 7.52
N MET A 224 1.40 -1.30 7.96
CA MET A 224 1.05 -1.05 9.36
C MET A 224 1.01 -2.31 10.23
N LEU A 225 1.25 -3.49 9.63
CA LEU A 225 1.28 -4.75 10.36
C LEU A 225 2.41 -4.73 11.41
N ARG A 226 2.08 -5.04 12.66
CA ARG A 226 3.00 -4.87 13.81
C ARG A 226 4.27 -5.70 13.62
N GLY A 227 5.43 -5.04 13.63
CA GLY A 227 6.74 -5.67 13.51
C GLY A 227 7.13 -6.10 12.09
N LEU A 228 6.38 -5.67 11.07
CA LEU A 228 6.74 -5.95 9.67
C LEU A 228 8.08 -5.29 9.29
N ASP A 229 8.30 -4.06 9.74
CA ASP A 229 9.57 -3.35 9.66
C ASP A 229 10.73 -4.15 10.27
N LYS A 230 10.54 -4.69 11.47
CA LYS A 230 11.54 -5.50 12.17
C LYS A 230 11.84 -6.79 11.42
N ARG A 231 10.80 -7.44 10.88
CA ARG A 231 10.93 -8.68 10.10
C ARG A 231 11.67 -8.44 8.79
N ILE A 232 11.29 -7.42 8.04
CA ILE A 232 11.97 -7.04 6.79
C ILE A 232 13.41 -6.62 7.10
N GLY A 233 13.65 -5.82 8.13
CA GLY A 233 15.00 -5.39 8.52
C GLY A 233 15.90 -6.55 8.92
N ALA A 234 15.37 -7.54 9.64
CA ALA A 234 16.11 -8.77 9.95
C ALA A 234 16.45 -9.59 8.70
N LYS A 235 15.53 -9.65 7.73
CA LYS A 235 15.73 -10.38 6.48
C LYS A 235 16.78 -9.73 5.57
N THR A 236 16.71 -8.41 5.43
CA THR A 236 17.53 -7.64 4.48
C THR A 236 18.82 -7.11 5.10
N SER A 237 18.92 -7.10 6.44
CA SER A 237 19.98 -6.41 7.18
C SER A 237 20.05 -4.91 6.89
N LEU A 238 18.93 -4.29 6.50
CA LEU A 238 18.81 -2.87 6.21
C LEU A 238 17.91 -2.16 7.24
N PRO A 239 18.14 -0.85 7.50
CA PRO A 239 17.15 -0.02 8.19
C PRO A 239 15.82 -0.04 7.44
N VAL A 240 14.70 -0.12 8.18
CA VAL A 240 13.36 -0.06 7.61
C VAL A 240 12.56 1.03 8.30
N HIS A 241 11.94 1.89 7.51
CA HIS A 241 11.22 3.07 7.94
C HIS A 241 9.76 2.95 7.50
N ILE A 242 8.83 2.88 8.45
CA ILE A 242 7.40 3.00 8.14
C ILE A 242 7.09 4.49 7.99
N ALA A 243 6.42 4.87 6.90
CA ALA A 243 5.99 6.25 6.71
C ALA A 243 5.01 6.71 7.80
N ASP A 244 5.00 8.00 8.14
CA ASP A 244 4.17 8.54 9.23
C ASP A 244 2.65 8.36 9.00
N ASP A 245 2.20 8.39 7.74
CA ASP A 245 0.81 8.20 7.35
C ASP A 245 0.75 7.39 6.03
N PRO A 246 1.03 6.07 6.14
CA PRO A 246 1.31 5.22 4.98
C PRO A 246 0.06 4.98 4.14
N LEU A 247 -1.12 4.97 4.76
CA LEU A 247 -2.43 4.84 4.10
C LEU A 247 -2.74 5.95 3.10
N ARG A 248 -2.16 7.14 3.29
CA ARG A 248 -2.42 8.31 2.41
C ARG A 248 -1.21 8.68 1.56
N ALA A 249 -0.15 7.87 1.56
CA ALA A 249 1.07 8.16 0.83
C ALA A 249 0.80 8.41 -0.65
N VAL A 250 0.16 7.45 -1.35
CA VAL A 250 -0.15 7.56 -2.77
C VAL A 250 -1.03 8.79 -3.06
N ALA A 251 -2.16 8.92 -2.36
CA ALA A 251 -3.05 10.08 -2.54
C ALA A 251 -2.34 11.43 -2.32
N ARG A 252 -1.50 11.53 -1.28
CA ARG A 252 -0.72 12.74 -0.99
C ARG A 252 0.30 13.02 -2.09
N GLY A 253 1.03 12.00 -2.55
CA GLY A 253 2.01 12.13 -3.61
C GLY A 253 1.40 12.53 -4.95
N THR A 254 0.26 11.93 -5.28
CA THR A 254 -0.57 12.31 -6.43
C THR A 254 -0.99 13.79 -6.35
N SER A 255 -1.42 14.26 -5.16
CA SER A 255 -1.74 15.68 -4.94
C SER A 255 -0.52 16.60 -5.14
N ILE A 256 0.64 16.22 -4.60
CA ILE A 256 1.89 16.97 -4.76
C ILE A 256 2.31 17.00 -6.24
N ALA A 257 2.19 15.88 -6.94
CA ALA A 257 2.51 15.78 -8.35
C ALA A 257 1.59 16.65 -9.21
N LEU A 258 0.30 16.70 -8.89
CA LEU A 258 -0.68 17.56 -9.57
C LEU A 258 -0.31 19.04 -9.47
N LYS A 259 0.16 19.47 -8.29
CA LYS A 259 0.65 20.86 -8.09
C LYS A 259 1.94 21.17 -8.84
N ASN A 260 2.65 20.15 -9.30
CA ASN A 260 3.99 20.24 -9.88
C ASN A 260 4.08 19.62 -11.28
N ILE A 261 2.97 19.60 -12.04
CA ILE A 261 2.92 18.99 -13.39
C ILE A 261 4.05 19.48 -14.31
N HIS A 262 4.40 20.77 -14.25
CA HIS A 262 5.46 21.34 -15.09
C HIS A 262 6.87 20.95 -14.66
N LYS A 263 7.03 20.52 -13.41
CA LYS A 263 8.31 20.11 -12.82
C LYS A 263 8.53 18.62 -13.08
N PHE A 264 7.54 17.78 -12.77
CA PHE A 264 7.67 16.33 -12.86
C PHE A 264 7.52 15.82 -14.29
N GLN A 265 8.64 15.69 -14.98
CA GLN A 265 8.72 15.20 -16.37
C GLN A 265 8.38 13.70 -16.51
N PHE A 266 8.37 12.96 -15.40
CA PHE A 266 8.00 11.54 -15.38
C PHE A 266 6.48 11.29 -15.39
N LEU A 267 5.67 12.36 -15.33
CA LEU A 267 4.23 12.23 -15.50
C LEU A 267 3.88 11.87 -16.95
N ILE A 268 3.10 10.81 -17.11
CA ILE A 268 2.74 10.26 -18.42
C ILE A 268 1.42 10.87 -18.85
N ARG A 269 1.39 11.55 -20.00
CA ARG A 269 0.17 12.11 -20.59
C ARG A 269 -0.64 11.07 -21.35
#